data_AF-A0A1Q7B856-F1
#
_entry.id   AF-A0A1Q7B856-F1
#
_cell.length_a   1.000
_cell.length_b   1.000
_cell.length_c   1.000
_cell.angle_alpha   90.00
_cell.angle_beta   90.00
_cell.angle_gamma   90.00
#
_symmetry.space_group_name_H-M   'P 1'
#
loop_
_entity.id
_entity.type
_entity.pdbx_description
1 polymer ?
#
loop_
_entity_poly.entity_id
_entity_poly.type
_entity_poly.pdbx_seq_one_letter_code
_entity_poly.pdbx_strand_id
1 'polypeptide(L)'
;MKLHELADRAGARKKRARIGRGIGSGMGKTGGRGGKGQTARAGARIKGFEGGQMPLHRRLPKRGFRNTAFARRLNEVNLEKIQAAIDAGKLDPGATVDAEALVKAGVLRRAKDGVRLLGSGEIKVKVAFSVWGASKSATQAVEKAGGSVTLLAPKRPTGEQPA
;
A
#
# COMPACT_ATOMS: atom_id res chain seq x y z
N MET A 1 -35.07 -2.41 21.29
CA MET A 1 -34.79 -1.56 20.12
C MET A 1 -35.80 -1.91 19.05
N LYS A 2 -36.78 -1.03 18.82
CA LYS A 2 -37.81 -1.22 17.79
C LYS A 2 -37.28 -0.73 16.45
N LEU A 3 -37.82 -1.25 15.33
CA LEU A 3 -37.38 -0.90 13.97
C LEU A 3 -37.33 0.62 13.70
N HIS A 4 -38.20 1.40 14.35
CA HIS A 4 -38.27 2.86 14.18
C HIS A 4 -37.26 3.66 15.02
N GLU A 5 -36.56 3.02 15.96
CA GLU A 5 -35.58 3.65 16.85
C GLU A 5 -34.14 3.50 16.31
N LEU A 6 -33.99 2.83 15.16
CA LEU A 6 -32.70 2.62 14.51
C LEU A 6 -32.21 3.93 13.89
N ALA A 7 -31.14 4.49 14.46
CA ALA A 7 -30.43 5.63 13.91
C ALA A 7 -28.93 5.34 13.83
N ASP A 8 -28.27 5.89 12.82
CA ASP A 8 -26.82 5.85 12.72
C ASP A 8 -26.18 6.64 13.89
N ARG A 9 -24.93 6.33 14.22
CA ARG A 9 -24.16 7.13 15.20
C ARG A 9 -24.12 8.60 14.77
N ALA A 10 -24.18 9.50 15.75
CA ALA A 10 -24.09 10.94 15.48
C ALA A 10 -22.84 11.26 14.64
N GLY A 11 -23.02 11.97 13.52
CA GLY A 11 -21.94 12.32 12.60
C GLY A 11 -21.64 11.30 11.49
N ALA A 12 -22.24 10.11 11.50
CA ALA A 12 -22.07 9.12 10.44
C ALA A 12 -22.55 9.62 9.07
N ARG A 13 -23.59 10.48 9.03
CA ARG A 13 -24.09 11.12 7.81
C ARG A 13 -23.93 12.63 7.87
N LYS A 14 -23.33 13.20 6.83
CA LYS A 14 -23.29 14.66 6.61
C LYS A 14 -24.54 15.10 5.87
N LYS A 15 -25.13 16.24 6.28
CA LYS A 15 -26.28 16.83 5.58
C LYS A 15 -25.84 17.28 4.18
N ARG A 16 -26.57 16.87 3.14
CA ARG A 16 -26.30 17.28 1.75
C ARG A 16 -26.71 18.75 1.55
N ALA A 17 -25.82 19.56 1.02
CA ALA A 17 -26.16 20.89 0.52
C ALA A 17 -27.09 20.78 -0.70
N ARG A 18 -28.28 21.38 -0.62
CA ARG A 18 -29.25 21.43 -1.72
C ARG A 18 -29.14 22.78 -2.42
N ILE A 19 -28.52 22.76 -3.59
CA ILE A 19 -28.20 23.96 -4.39
C ILE A 19 -29.48 24.54 -5.01
N GLY A 20 -29.62 25.87 -5.05
CA GLY A 20 -30.73 26.56 -5.70
C GLY A 20 -32.05 26.44 -4.94
N ARG A 21 -32.03 26.60 -3.60
CA ARG A 21 -33.22 26.50 -2.72
C ARG A 21 -33.39 27.77 -1.86
N GLY A 22 -33.51 28.91 -2.52
CA GLY A 22 -33.74 30.21 -1.86
C GLY A 22 -32.50 30.81 -1.17
N ILE A 23 -32.61 32.06 -0.73
CA ILE A 23 -31.49 32.85 -0.16
C ILE A 23 -31.04 32.27 1.20
N GLY A 24 -31.98 31.85 2.05
CA GLY A 24 -31.69 31.29 3.37
C GLY A 24 -30.85 29.99 3.35
N SER A 25 -30.71 29.33 2.19
CA SER A 25 -29.86 28.15 2.03
C SER A 25 -28.36 28.47 1.82
N GLY A 26 -27.99 29.74 1.66
CA GLY A 26 -26.61 30.18 1.37
C GLY A 26 -26.11 29.87 -0.05
N MET A 27 -26.77 28.96 -0.77
CA MET A 27 -26.44 28.56 -2.16
C MET A 27 -27.63 28.78 -3.12
N GLY A 28 -28.38 29.86 -2.91
CA GLY A 28 -29.59 30.20 -3.67
C GLY A 28 -29.31 30.74 -5.07
N LYS A 29 -29.00 32.05 -5.16
CA LYS A 29 -28.97 32.82 -6.42
C LYS A 29 -28.00 32.28 -7.47
N THR A 30 -26.79 31.90 -7.07
CA THR A 30 -25.72 31.46 -7.99
C THR A 30 -25.33 29.99 -7.82
N GLY A 31 -25.93 29.31 -6.84
CA GLY A 31 -25.59 27.92 -6.53
C GLY A 31 -24.12 27.67 -6.19
N GLY A 32 -23.38 28.70 -5.75
CA GLY A 32 -21.93 28.62 -5.48
C GLY A 32 -21.04 28.66 -6.72
N ARG A 33 -21.59 28.92 -7.92
CA ARG A 33 -20.83 28.95 -9.19
C ARG A 33 -20.32 30.33 -9.59
N GLY A 34 -20.64 31.38 -8.84
CA GLY A 34 -20.26 32.76 -9.16
C GLY A 34 -21.15 33.42 -10.22
N GLY A 35 -20.61 34.43 -10.91
CA GLY A 35 -21.31 35.26 -11.89
C GLY A 35 -21.37 34.66 -13.30
N LYS A 36 -21.43 35.51 -14.34
CA LYS A 36 -21.60 35.11 -15.75
C LYS A 36 -20.29 34.65 -16.41
N GLY A 37 -19.54 33.74 -15.78
CA GLY A 37 -18.27 33.18 -16.29
C GLY A 37 -18.42 31.79 -16.94
N GLN A 38 -17.35 31.28 -17.55
CA GLN A 38 -17.32 29.95 -18.19
C GLN A 38 -17.69 28.82 -17.22
N THR A 39 -17.18 28.86 -15.98
CA THR A 39 -17.45 27.86 -14.91
C THR A 39 -18.90 27.86 -14.43
N ALA A 40 -19.64 28.94 -14.65
CA ALA A 40 -21.04 29.03 -14.25
C ALA A 40 -21.99 28.37 -15.25
N ARG A 41 -21.55 28.15 -16.50
CA ARG A 41 -22.34 27.50 -17.56
C ARG A 41 -22.24 25.98 -17.48
N ALA A 42 -23.19 25.30 -18.11
CA ALA A 42 -23.16 23.85 -18.23
C ALA A 42 -22.02 23.40 -19.17
N GLY A 43 -21.38 22.27 -18.86
CA GLY A 43 -20.39 21.66 -19.75
C GLY A 43 -18.98 22.26 -19.73
N ALA A 44 -18.64 23.13 -18.79
CA ALA A 44 -17.29 23.68 -18.68
C ALA A 44 -16.24 22.57 -18.45
N ARG A 45 -15.24 22.47 -19.35
CA ARG A 45 -14.14 21.50 -19.30
C ARG A 45 -12.80 22.22 -19.08
N ILE A 46 -12.57 22.67 -17.85
CA ILE A 46 -11.34 23.40 -17.48
C ILE A 46 -10.33 22.47 -16.76
N LYS A 47 -10.69 21.22 -16.49
CA LYS A 47 -9.80 20.25 -15.82
C LYS A 47 -8.55 20.00 -16.66
N GLY A 48 -7.41 20.56 -16.23
CA GLY A 48 -6.11 20.45 -16.92
C GLY A 48 -5.82 21.56 -17.95
N PHE A 49 -6.66 22.59 -18.06
CA PHE A 49 -6.40 23.77 -18.89
C PHE A 49 -5.68 24.85 -18.08
N GLU A 50 -4.50 25.27 -18.53
CA GLU A 50 -3.64 26.27 -17.86
C GLU A 50 -3.73 27.65 -18.54
N GLY A 51 -4.91 28.03 -19.06
CA GLY A 51 -5.13 29.38 -19.60
C GLY A 51 -4.53 29.62 -20.99
N GLY A 52 -4.30 28.57 -21.79
CA GLY A 52 -3.66 28.64 -23.11
C GLY A 52 -2.15 28.37 -23.06
N GLN A 53 -1.58 28.32 -21.87
CA GLN A 53 -0.22 27.85 -21.64
C GLN A 53 -0.10 26.35 -21.97
N MET A 54 1.07 25.93 -22.48
CA MET A 54 1.37 24.50 -22.69
C MET A 54 1.23 23.74 -21.35
N PRO A 55 0.34 22.74 -21.22
CA PRO A 55 0.12 22.08 -19.95
C PRO A 55 1.37 21.37 -19.41
N LEU A 56 1.50 21.29 -18.09
CA LEU A 56 2.67 20.70 -17.43
C LEU A 56 2.95 19.25 -17.86
N HIS A 57 1.90 18.46 -18.11
CA HIS A 57 2.02 17.07 -18.59
C HIS A 57 2.53 16.93 -20.03
N ARG A 58 2.58 18.02 -20.81
CA ARG A 58 3.19 18.08 -22.14
C ARG A 58 4.58 18.71 -22.13
N ARG A 59 4.83 19.64 -21.18
CA ARG A 59 6.11 20.32 -21.00
C ARG A 59 7.21 19.38 -20.53
N LEU A 60 6.88 18.52 -19.55
CA LEU A 60 7.84 17.61 -18.98
C LEU A 60 8.02 16.38 -19.88
N PRO A 61 9.26 15.90 -20.08
CA PRO A 61 9.49 14.66 -20.82
C PRO A 61 8.88 13.47 -20.07
N LYS A 62 8.34 12.51 -20.81
CA LYS A 62 7.94 11.22 -20.22
C LYS A 62 9.21 10.48 -19.79
N ARG A 63 9.37 10.26 -18.48
CA ARG A 63 10.54 9.60 -17.91
C ARG A 63 10.25 8.15 -17.54
N GLY A 64 11.12 7.24 -17.98
CA GLY A 64 11.10 5.82 -17.63
C GLY A 64 10.07 5.00 -18.41
N PHE A 65 9.95 3.72 -18.04
CA PHE A 65 8.99 2.78 -18.60
C PHE A 65 8.34 1.97 -17.47
N ARG A 66 7.16 1.40 -17.73
CA ARG A 66 6.42 0.64 -16.72
C ARG A 66 6.68 -0.86 -16.88
N ASN A 67 7.54 -1.44 -16.04
CA ASN A 67 7.78 -2.88 -15.98
C ASN A 67 6.69 -3.65 -15.17
N THR A 68 5.41 -3.42 -15.44
CA THR A 68 4.33 -4.07 -14.65
C THR A 68 4.15 -5.56 -14.95
N ALA A 69 4.56 -6.02 -16.13
CA ALA A 69 4.36 -7.40 -16.55
C ALA A 69 5.42 -8.36 -15.97
N PHE A 70 6.65 -7.89 -15.74
CA PHE A 70 7.75 -8.74 -15.29
C PHE A 70 8.22 -8.42 -13.86
N ALA A 71 7.86 -7.25 -13.31
CA ALA A 71 8.23 -6.91 -11.94
C ALA A 71 7.44 -7.74 -10.92
N ARG A 72 8.16 -8.57 -10.16
CA ARG A 72 7.63 -9.31 -9.01
C ARG A 72 7.32 -8.35 -7.86
N ARG A 73 6.12 -8.45 -7.31
CA ARG A 73 5.64 -7.74 -6.13
C ARG A 73 5.79 -8.61 -4.90
N LEU A 74 6.99 -8.59 -4.35
CA LEU A 74 7.30 -9.27 -3.09
C LEU A 74 6.69 -8.52 -1.91
N ASN A 75 6.33 -9.24 -0.87
CA ASN A 75 5.99 -8.66 0.41
C ASN A 75 7.25 -8.46 1.24
N GLU A 76 7.49 -7.23 1.66
CA GLU A 76 8.60 -6.88 2.53
C GLU A 76 8.20 -7.15 3.99
N VAL A 77 9.01 -7.95 4.68
CA VAL A 77 8.80 -8.30 6.09
C VAL A 77 10.09 -8.05 6.86
N ASN A 78 9.98 -7.24 7.92
CA ASN A 78 11.08 -6.96 8.83
C ASN A 78 11.15 -8.02 9.94
N LEU A 79 12.36 -8.24 10.48
CA LEU A 79 12.58 -9.17 11.60
C LEU A 79 11.77 -8.81 12.85
N GLU A 80 11.62 -7.51 13.17
CA GLU A 80 10.80 -7.05 14.30
C GLU A 80 9.36 -7.58 14.26
N LYS A 81 8.73 -7.58 13.08
CA LYS A 81 7.35 -8.05 12.92
C LYS A 81 7.24 -9.56 13.10
N ILE A 82 8.30 -10.28 12.77
CA ILE A 82 8.37 -11.74 12.93
C ILE A 82 8.57 -12.05 14.42
N GLN A 83 9.48 -11.35 15.10
CA GLN A 83 9.68 -11.48 16.54
C GLN A 83 8.38 -11.18 17.30
N ALA A 84 7.70 -10.08 16.99
CA ALA A 84 6.42 -9.76 17.63
C ALA A 84 5.33 -10.82 17.38
N ALA A 85 5.35 -11.49 16.22
CA ALA A 85 4.41 -12.57 15.92
C ALA A 85 4.76 -13.87 16.65
N ILE A 86 6.04 -14.14 16.90
CA ILE A 86 6.51 -15.25 17.74
C ILE A 86 6.16 -14.99 19.20
N ASP A 87 6.43 -13.79 19.71
CA ASP A 87 6.11 -13.39 21.09
C ASP A 87 4.60 -13.46 21.36
N ALA A 88 3.78 -13.17 20.34
CA ALA A 88 2.33 -13.29 20.40
C ALA A 88 1.80 -14.73 20.21
N GLY A 89 2.69 -15.73 20.06
CA GLY A 89 2.34 -17.15 19.86
C GLY A 89 1.65 -17.44 18.53
N LYS A 90 1.72 -16.52 17.56
CA LYS A 90 1.08 -16.68 16.23
C LYS A 90 1.97 -17.39 15.23
N LEU A 91 3.27 -17.45 15.49
CA LEU A 91 4.25 -18.20 14.72
C LEU A 91 4.98 -19.17 15.65
N ASP A 92 5.04 -20.42 15.22
CA ASP A 92 5.84 -21.45 15.88
C ASP A 92 7.30 -21.33 15.43
N PRO A 93 8.26 -21.06 16.34
CA PRO A 93 9.68 -20.99 15.99
C PRO A 93 10.28 -22.34 15.57
N GLY A 94 9.63 -23.46 15.89
CA GLY A 94 10.07 -24.79 15.47
C GLY A 94 9.75 -25.14 14.02
N ALA A 95 8.81 -24.42 13.39
CA ALA A 95 8.38 -24.64 12.02
C ALA A 95 9.10 -23.71 11.03
N THR A 96 9.22 -24.15 9.77
CA THR A 96 9.72 -23.29 8.69
C THR A 96 8.75 -22.14 8.42
N VAL A 97 9.25 -20.91 8.50
CA VAL A 97 8.49 -19.69 8.24
C VAL A 97 8.48 -19.43 6.73
N ASP A 98 7.40 -19.91 6.11
CA ASP A 98 7.10 -19.74 4.69
C ASP A 98 6.08 -18.60 4.46
N ALA A 99 5.89 -18.21 3.20
CA ALA A 99 4.90 -17.19 2.84
C ALA A 99 3.47 -17.56 3.30
N GLU A 100 3.11 -18.85 3.28
CA GLU A 100 1.81 -19.33 3.75
C GLU A 100 1.70 -19.29 5.27
N ALA A 101 2.77 -19.65 5.99
CA ALA A 101 2.81 -19.58 7.46
C ALA A 101 2.63 -18.13 7.93
N LEU A 102 3.28 -17.17 7.26
CA LEU A 102 3.13 -15.75 7.55
C LEU A 102 1.72 -15.21 7.26
N VAL A 103 1.00 -15.78 6.28
CA VAL A 103 -0.40 -15.43 6.02
C VAL A 103 -1.31 -16.02 7.10
N LYS A 104 -1.11 -17.28 7.49
CA LYS A 104 -1.87 -17.93 8.58
C LYS A 104 -1.68 -17.21 9.91
N ALA A 105 -0.47 -16.75 10.20
CA ALA A 105 -0.15 -15.96 11.39
C ALA A 105 -0.72 -14.53 11.35
N GLY A 106 -1.28 -14.08 10.22
CA GLY A 106 -1.82 -12.73 10.05
C GLY A 106 -0.75 -11.64 9.92
N VAL A 107 0.53 -12.01 9.77
CA VAL A 107 1.63 -11.07 9.49
C VAL A 107 1.50 -10.54 8.06
N LEU A 108 1.05 -11.39 7.15
CA LEU A 108 0.75 -11.04 5.76
C LEU A 108 -0.73 -11.23 5.46
N ARG A 109 -1.31 -10.34 4.64
CA ARG A 109 -2.68 -10.53 4.15
C ARG A 109 -2.76 -11.54 3.00
N ARG A 110 -1.77 -11.56 2.11
CA ARG A 110 -1.69 -12.42 0.91
C ARG A 110 -0.22 -12.66 0.55
N ALA A 111 0.12 -13.84 0.03
CA ALA A 111 1.50 -14.21 -0.32
C ALA A 111 2.10 -13.43 -1.51
N LYS A 112 1.27 -12.93 -2.44
CA LYS A 112 1.69 -12.28 -3.71
C LYS A 112 2.75 -13.13 -4.45
N ASP A 113 3.82 -12.52 -4.95
CA ASP A 113 4.91 -13.19 -5.68
C ASP A 113 6.00 -13.75 -4.74
N GLY A 114 5.76 -13.73 -3.42
CA GLY A 114 6.67 -14.22 -2.39
C GLY A 114 7.01 -13.17 -1.33
N VAL A 115 7.98 -13.51 -0.47
CA VAL A 115 8.41 -12.69 0.68
C VAL A 115 9.87 -12.28 0.53
N ARG A 116 10.15 -11.00 0.83
CA ARG A 116 11.50 -10.46 0.98
C ARG A 116 11.74 -10.11 2.45
N LEU A 117 12.70 -10.80 3.06
CA LEU A 117 13.13 -10.57 4.44
C LEU A 117 14.04 -9.34 4.52
N LEU A 118 13.76 -8.43 5.44
CA LEU A 118 14.53 -7.20 5.67
C LEU A 118 15.02 -7.13 7.12
N GLY A 119 16.23 -6.60 7.31
CA GLY A 119 16.95 -6.65 8.58
C GLY A 119 16.69 -5.49 9.53
N SER A 120 15.47 -4.94 9.58
CA SER A 120 15.12 -3.97 10.63
C SER A 120 14.81 -4.74 11.93
N GLY A 121 15.58 -4.39 12.95
CA GLY A 121 15.56 -4.91 14.33
C GLY A 121 16.10 -6.33 14.49
N GLU A 122 15.82 -6.93 15.65
CA GLU A 122 16.49 -8.13 16.13
C GLU A 122 15.55 -9.33 16.20
N ILE A 123 16.12 -10.51 15.95
CA ILE A 123 15.47 -11.79 16.18
C ILE A 123 16.26 -12.51 17.27
N LYS A 124 15.57 -12.90 18.35
CA LYS A 124 16.19 -13.56 19.51
C LYS A 124 16.01 -15.07 19.47
N VAL A 125 15.05 -15.52 18.66
CA VAL A 125 14.63 -16.91 18.58
C VAL A 125 15.22 -17.54 17.33
N LYS A 126 15.64 -18.80 17.46
CA LYS A 126 16.08 -19.62 16.33
C LYS A 126 14.88 -19.93 15.43
N VAL A 127 14.94 -19.46 14.18
CA VAL A 127 13.86 -19.64 13.20
C VAL A 127 14.46 -20.04 11.86
N ALA A 128 13.82 -21.00 11.20
CA ALA A 128 14.14 -21.37 9.81
C ALA A 128 13.20 -20.61 8.85
N PHE A 129 13.75 -19.88 7.89
CA PHE A 129 12.99 -19.11 6.90
C PHE A 129 13.08 -19.76 5.51
N SER A 130 11.95 -19.85 4.80
CA SER A 130 11.90 -20.11 3.36
C SER A 130 11.29 -18.91 2.63
N VAL A 131 12.15 -18.08 2.05
CA VAL A 131 11.76 -16.79 1.48
C VAL A 131 12.32 -16.61 0.06
N TRP A 132 11.68 -15.74 -0.72
CA TRP A 132 12.13 -15.46 -2.08
C TRP A 132 13.42 -14.65 -2.10
N GLY A 133 13.61 -13.75 -1.14
CA GLY A 133 14.83 -12.95 -1.02
C GLY A 133 15.07 -12.51 0.42
N ALA A 134 16.32 -12.24 0.78
CA ALA A 134 16.69 -11.66 2.07
C ALA A 134 17.73 -10.55 1.88
N SER A 135 17.69 -9.50 2.71
CA SER A 135 18.77 -8.50 2.76
C SER A 135 19.99 -9.08 3.47
N LYS A 136 21.19 -8.59 3.13
CA LYS A 136 22.44 -8.99 3.78
C LYS A 136 22.41 -8.79 5.30
N SER A 137 21.79 -7.69 5.74
CA SER A 137 21.57 -7.42 7.17
C SER A 137 20.63 -8.44 7.82
N ALA A 138 19.60 -8.89 7.11
CA ALA A 138 18.65 -9.85 7.63
C ALA A 138 19.27 -11.25 7.76
N THR A 139 20.04 -11.69 6.75
CA THR A 139 20.72 -13.00 6.82
C THR A 139 21.70 -13.06 7.98
N GLN A 140 22.51 -12.01 8.17
CA GLN A 140 23.44 -11.92 9.29
C GLN A 140 22.74 -11.92 10.64
N ALA A 141 21.63 -11.18 10.79
CA ALA A 141 20.88 -11.15 12.04
C ALA A 141 20.23 -12.51 12.36
N VAL A 142 19.72 -13.22 11.35
CA VAL A 142 19.14 -14.57 11.52
C VAL A 142 20.23 -15.60 11.84
N GLU A 143 21.38 -15.55 11.18
CA GLU A 143 22.52 -16.43 11.47
C GLU A 143 23.08 -16.19 12.88
N LYS A 144 23.15 -14.94 13.34
CA LYS A 144 23.53 -14.60 14.72
C LYS A 144 22.58 -15.20 15.76
N ALA A 145 21.29 -15.31 15.43
CA ALA A 145 20.30 -15.97 16.28
C ALA A 145 20.30 -17.51 16.14
N GLY A 146 21.21 -18.08 15.33
CA GLY A 146 21.31 -19.51 15.07
C GLY A 146 20.23 -20.07 14.14
N GLY A 147 19.49 -19.20 13.44
CA GLY A 147 18.49 -19.56 12.44
C GLY A 147 19.08 -19.86 11.06
N SER A 148 18.23 -20.26 10.12
CA SER A 148 18.62 -20.55 8.73
C SER A 148 17.73 -19.80 7.74
N VAL A 149 18.29 -19.38 6.60
CA VAL A 149 17.55 -18.71 5.52
C VAL A 149 17.73 -19.50 4.23
N THR A 150 16.65 -20.12 3.75
CA THR A 150 16.59 -20.79 2.44
C THR A 150 15.98 -19.84 1.42
N LEU A 151 16.69 -19.64 0.30
CA LEU A 151 16.27 -18.74 -0.77
C LEU A 151 15.61 -19.53 -1.91
N LEU A 152 14.36 -19.23 -2.20
CA LEU A 152 13.57 -19.86 -3.28
C LEU A 152 13.77 -19.20 -4.65
N ALA A 153 14.49 -18.07 -4.72
CA ALA A 153 14.78 -17.42 -5.99
C ALA A 153 15.73 -18.28 -6.84
N PRO A 154 15.50 -18.38 -8.17
CA PRO A 154 16.43 -19.06 -9.06
C PRO A 154 17.79 -18.38 -8.98
N LYS A 155 18.84 -19.15 -8.68
CA LYS A 155 20.22 -18.65 -8.67
C LYS A 155 20.51 -18.10 -10.07
N ARG A 156 20.77 -16.79 -10.17
CA ARG A 156 21.21 -16.19 -11.43
C ARG A 156 22.51 -16.91 -11.84
N PRO A 157 22.67 -17.35 -13.10
CA PRO A 157 23.92 -17.97 -13.54
C PRO A 157 25.04 -16.95 -13.31
N THR A 158 26.01 -17.33 -12.49
CA THR A 158 27.21 -16.54 -12.20
C THR A 158 28.05 -16.47 -13.48
N GLY A 159 27.94 -15.37 -14.23
CA GLY A 159 28.68 -15.19 -15.50
C GLY A 159 28.49 -13.86 -16.24
N GLU A 160 27.34 -13.18 -16.15
CA GLU A 160 27.17 -11.89 -16.84
C GLU A 160 27.27 -10.71 -15.87
N GLN A 161 28.44 -10.07 -15.88
CA GLN A 161 28.60 -8.69 -15.41
C GLN A 161 27.71 -7.79 -16.29
N PRO A 162 26.85 -6.93 -15.70
CA PRO A 162 26.13 -5.95 -16.49
C PRO A 162 27.14 -4.93 -17.05
N ALA A 163 27.17 -4.80 -18.37
CA ALA A 163 27.87 -3.73 -19.09
C ALA A 163 27.30 -2.34 -18.74
#